data_AF-A0A640VZG0-F1
#
_entry.id   AF-A0A640VZG0-F1
#
_cell.length_a   1.000
_cell.length_b   1.000
_cell.length_c   1.000
_cell.angle_alpha   90.00
_cell.angle_beta   90.00
_cell.angle_gamma   90.00
#
_symmetry.space_group_name_H-M   'P 1'
#
loop_
_entity.id
_entity.type
_entity.pdbx_description
1 polymer ?
#
loop_
_entity_poly.entity_id
_entity_poly.type
_entity_poly.pdbx_seq_one_letter_code
_entity_poly.pdbx_strand_id
1 'polypeptide(L)'
;MGRYKSNFEEPPWVYSPTEVMRWINATYPIHKVKKSHVEREKKFLKNIELSLDINVEKREITPSNFFLKKIEEMTGCAKIEEHFEIIPTAELMAKALAEAKFRNMMKISIDGKVIYGHPEKGHDIRKTIELLADMAHKTKEGKVIELKAMKDGKERSIADILVKKVHPKRKHAVDIKIKGRIEEELFHKFLNYLKRHLSIGVVEK
;
A
#
# COMPACT_ATOMS: atom_id res chain seq x y z
N MET A 1 -3.24 -49.96 47.60
CA MET A 1 -4.37 -49.75 46.66
C MET A 1 -4.69 -48.27 46.64
N GLY A 2 -4.47 -47.62 45.50
CA GLY A 2 -4.51 -46.17 45.34
C GLY A 2 -5.91 -45.60 45.42
N ARG A 3 -6.03 -44.42 46.02
CA ARG A 3 -7.18 -43.52 45.84
C ARG A 3 -6.63 -42.17 45.42
N TYR A 4 -6.55 -41.95 44.11
CA TYR A 4 -6.52 -40.59 43.56
C TYR A 4 -7.82 -39.91 44.02
N LYS A 5 -7.75 -39.07 45.05
CA LYS A 5 -8.80 -38.05 45.27
C LYS A 5 -8.53 -36.96 44.24
N SER A 6 -9.19 -37.04 43.09
CA SER A 6 -9.26 -35.92 42.16
C SER A 6 -9.97 -34.77 42.87
N ASN A 7 -9.26 -33.66 43.12
CA ASN A 7 -9.85 -32.40 43.61
C ASN A 7 -10.67 -31.69 42.52
N PHE A 8 -11.41 -32.45 41.71
CA PHE A 8 -12.33 -31.89 40.73
C PHE A 8 -13.69 -31.72 41.40
N GLU A 9 -14.13 -30.47 41.53
CA GLU A 9 -15.52 -30.16 41.87
C GLU A 9 -16.40 -30.67 40.73
N GLU A 10 -17.20 -31.71 41.02
CA GLU A 10 -18.21 -32.22 40.10
C GLU A 10 -19.25 -31.11 39.84
N PRO A 11 -19.63 -30.86 38.58
CA PRO A 11 -20.53 -29.77 38.27
C PRO A 11 -21.92 -30.06 38.86
N PRO A 12 -22.55 -29.09 39.56
CA PRO A 12 -23.90 -29.26 40.08
C PRO A 12 -24.91 -29.25 38.92
N TRP A 13 -25.78 -30.25 38.86
CA TRP A 13 -26.67 -30.53 37.71
C TRP A 13 -27.81 -29.52 37.47
N VAL A 14 -27.88 -28.45 38.26
CA VAL A 14 -28.83 -27.34 38.06
C VAL A 14 -28.25 -26.08 38.69
N TYR A 15 -27.76 -25.07 37.95
CA TYR A 15 -27.66 -23.70 38.50
C TYR A 15 -27.53 -22.53 37.49
N SER A 16 -27.85 -21.35 38.02
CA SER A 16 -27.84 -20.00 37.42
C SER A 16 -26.45 -19.53 36.93
N PRO A 17 -26.39 -18.49 36.06
CA PRO A 17 -25.15 -18.06 35.40
C PRO A 17 -23.94 -17.79 36.32
N THR A 18 -24.22 -17.36 37.55
CA THR A 18 -23.20 -16.99 38.55
C THR A 18 -22.41 -18.20 39.06
N GLU A 19 -23.04 -19.36 39.19
CA GLU A 19 -22.40 -20.57 39.72
C GLU A 19 -21.58 -21.28 38.64
N VAL A 20 -22.04 -21.24 37.39
CA VAL A 20 -21.27 -21.67 36.21
C VAL A 20 -19.97 -20.86 36.10
N MET A 21 -20.03 -19.54 36.27
CA MET A 21 -18.82 -18.69 36.26
C MET A 21 -17.85 -19.01 37.40
N ARG A 22 -18.36 -19.34 38.59
CA ARG A 22 -17.52 -19.77 39.72
C ARG A 22 -16.79 -21.07 39.42
N TRP A 23 -17.49 -22.06 38.86
CA TRP A 23 -16.90 -23.34 38.49
C TRP A 23 -15.83 -23.20 37.38
N ILE A 24 -16.11 -22.41 36.34
CA ILE A 24 -15.14 -22.11 35.26
C ILE A 24 -13.85 -21.49 35.83
N ASN A 25 -13.98 -20.55 36.77
CA ASN A 25 -12.83 -19.88 37.40
C ASN A 25 -12.04 -20.82 38.33
N ALA A 26 -12.70 -21.81 38.94
CA ALA A 26 -12.04 -22.78 39.82
C ALA A 26 -11.26 -23.86 39.03
N THR A 27 -11.74 -24.25 37.84
CA THR A 27 -11.11 -25.30 37.02
C THR A 27 -9.98 -24.79 36.11
N TYR A 28 -10.01 -23.51 35.71
CA TYR A 28 -8.93 -22.87 34.97
C TYR A 28 -8.42 -21.66 35.74
N PRO A 29 -7.39 -21.78 36.59
CA PRO A 29 -6.75 -20.60 37.13
C PRO A 29 -6.20 -19.80 35.95
N ILE A 30 -6.83 -18.65 35.68
CA ILE A 30 -6.38 -17.72 34.65
C ILE A 30 -5.02 -17.20 35.11
N HIS A 31 -3.97 -17.90 34.70
CA HIS A 31 -2.62 -17.37 34.76
C HIS A 31 -2.69 -16.02 34.07
N LYS A 32 -2.50 -14.93 34.84
CA LYS A 32 -2.22 -13.62 34.28
C LYS A 32 -0.92 -13.78 33.48
N VAL A 33 -1.05 -14.09 32.20
CA VAL A 33 0.04 -14.06 31.25
C VAL A 33 0.54 -12.62 31.27
N LYS A 34 1.66 -12.37 31.95
CA LYS A 34 2.42 -11.14 31.75
C LYS A 34 2.68 -11.09 30.25
N LYS A 35 2.06 -10.13 29.55
CA LYS A 35 2.40 -9.84 28.16
C LYS A 35 3.89 -9.57 28.15
N SER A 36 4.70 -10.54 27.72
CA SER A 36 6.09 -10.30 27.42
C SER A 36 6.07 -9.29 26.28
N HIS A 37 6.51 -8.07 26.58
CA HIS A 37 6.92 -7.14 25.54
C HIS A 37 8.16 -7.76 24.91
N VAL A 38 7.95 -8.63 23.92
CA VAL A 38 9.02 -8.99 22.99
C VAL A 38 9.24 -7.72 22.18
N GLU A 39 10.27 -6.95 22.54
CA GLU A 39 10.81 -5.92 21.65
C GLU A 39 11.24 -6.62 20.37
N ARG A 40 10.34 -6.65 19.37
CA ARG A 40 10.72 -7.02 18.02
C ARG A 40 11.70 -5.96 17.55
N GLU A 41 12.93 -6.35 17.29
CA GLU A 41 13.90 -5.48 16.63
C GLU A 41 13.26 -4.92 15.36
N LYS A 42 13.22 -3.59 15.27
CA LYS A 42 12.67 -2.90 14.12
C LYS A 42 13.56 -3.18 12.91
N LYS A 43 13.05 -3.95 11.96
CA LYS A 43 13.69 -4.16 10.66
C LYS A 43 13.43 -2.99 9.74
N PHE A 44 14.44 -2.62 8.98
CA PHE A 44 14.40 -1.48 8.06
C PHE A 44 14.84 -1.91 6.67
N LEU A 45 14.10 -1.44 5.67
CA LEU A 45 14.44 -1.55 4.27
C LEU A 45 15.08 -0.23 3.81
N LYS A 46 16.04 -0.32 2.90
CA LYS A 46 16.78 0.83 2.36
C LYS A 46 16.58 0.92 0.86
N ASN A 47 16.37 2.13 0.34
CA ASN A 47 16.39 2.45 -1.09
C ASN A 47 15.60 1.44 -1.95
N ILE A 48 14.30 1.39 -1.72
CA ILE A 48 13.42 0.42 -2.39
C ILE A 48 13.08 0.93 -3.79
N GLU A 49 13.17 0.05 -4.78
CA GLU A 49 12.64 0.28 -6.12
C GLU A 49 11.71 -0.88 -6.51
N LEU A 50 10.50 -0.55 -6.93
CA LEU A 50 9.48 -1.53 -7.31
C LEU A 50 8.79 -1.08 -8.58
N SER A 51 8.38 -2.05 -9.38
CA SER A 51 7.50 -1.81 -10.50
C SER A 51 6.25 -2.68 -10.36
N LEU A 52 5.08 -2.12 -10.61
CA LEU A 52 3.79 -2.82 -10.50
C LEU A 52 3.05 -2.75 -11.83
N ASP A 53 2.41 -3.86 -12.18
CA ASP A 53 1.46 -3.94 -13.27
C ASP A 53 0.04 -3.91 -12.70
N ILE A 54 -0.82 -3.09 -13.30
CA ILE A 54 -2.24 -3.06 -12.97
C ILE A 54 -2.92 -4.08 -13.89
N ASN A 55 -3.64 -5.03 -13.30
CA ASN A 55 -4.36 -6.06 -14.04
C ASN A 55 -5.68 -5.48 -14.58
N VAL A 56 -5.56 -4.69 -15.64
CA VAL A 56 -6.66 -4.09 -16.42
C VAL A 56 -6.50 -4.43 -17.90
N GLU A 57 -7.55 -4.17 -18.67
CA GLU A 57 -7.52 -4.35 -20.12
C GLU A 57 -6.40 -3.52 -20.76
N LYS A 58 -5.66 -4.16 -21.65
CA LYS A 58 -4.50 -3.59 -22.34
C LYS A 58 -4.79 -3.47 -23.82
N ARG A 59 -4.58 -2.28 -24.39
CA ARG A 59 -4.69 -2.02 -25.82
C ARG A 59 -3.31 -1.73 -26.39
N GLU A 60 -2.88 -2.50 -27.38
CA GLU A 60 -1.66 -2.15 -28.13
C GLU A 60 -1.94 -0.91 -28.98
N ILE A 61 -1.10 0.12 -28.82
CA ILE A 61 -1.18 1.33 -29.63
C ILE A 61 -0.49 1.01 -30.95
N THR A 62 -1.27 0.88 -32.02
CA THR A 62 -0.71 0.65 -33.36
C THR A 62 -0.18 1.97 -33.92
N PRO A 63 1.10 2.07 -34.30
CA PRO A 63 1.62 3.27 -34.92
C PRO A 63 0.96 3.50 -36.29
N SER A 64 0.71 4.77 -36.62
CA SER A 64 0.05 5.18 -37.86
C SER A 64 0.89 4.94 -39.12
N ASN A 65 2.22 4.83 -38.99
CA ASN A 65 3.14 4.70 -40.11
C ASN A 65 3.86 3.34 -40.11
N PHE A 66 3.95 2.71 -41.28
CA PHE A 66 4.61 1.41 -41.50
C PHE A 66 6.07 1.37 -41.01
N PHE A 67 6.83 2.45 -41.22
CA PHE A 67 8.22 2.56 -40.74
C PHE A 67 8.30 2.53 -39.21
N LEU A 68 7.40 3.24 -38.52
CA LEU A 68 7.35 3.23 -37.05
C LEU A 68 6.95 1.87 -36.51
N LYS A 69 6.00 1.18 -37.18
CA LYS A 69 5.62 -0.19 -36.85
C LYS A 69 6.82 -1.14 -36.89
N LYS A 70 7.61 -1.07 -37.96
CA LYS A 70 8.80 -1.93 -38.13
C LYS A 70 9.89 -1.63 -37.09
N ILE A 71 10.08 -0.36 -36.72
CA ILE A 71 11.01 0.05 -35.65
C ILE A 71 10.52 -0.45 -34.29
N GLU A 72 9.23 -0.31 -33.98
CA GLU A 72 8.65 -0.78 -32.71
C GLU A 72 8.71 -2.31 -32.57
N GLU A 73 8.51 -3.04 -33.67
CA GLU A 73 8.67 -4.50 -33.74
C GLU A 73 10.13 -4.94 -33.53
N MET A 74 11.10 -4.26 -34.16
CA MET A 74 12.52 -4.58 -34.02
C MET A 74 13.09 -4.23 -32.64
N THR A 75 12.66 -3.12 -32.05
CA THR A 75 13.18 -2.63 -30.76
C THR A 75 12.41 -3.17 -29.55
N GLY A 76 11.24 -3.78 -29.77
CA GLY A 76 10.33 -4.18 -28.71
C GLY A 76 9.74 -3.00 -27.95
N CYS A 77 9.71 -1.82 -28.58
CA CYS A 77 9.18 -0.57 -28.01
C CYS A 77 7.68 -0.37 -28.26
N ALA A 78 6.98 -1.39 -28.75
CA ALA A 78 5.53 -1.38 -28.90
C ALA A 78 4.87 -0.84 -27.62
N LYS A 79 4.03 0.19 -27.78
CA LYS A 79 3.37 0.86 -26.65
C LYS A 79 2.05 0.19 -26.33
N ILE A 80 1.78 0.09 -25.04
CA ILE A 80 0.52 -0.41 -24.51
C ILE A 80 -0.17 0.75 -23.80
N GLU A 81 -1.46 0.89 -24.03
CA GLU A 81 -2.37 1.70 -23.21
C GLU A 81 -3.15 0.78 -22.28
N GLU A 82 -3.08 1.04 -20.98
CA GLU A 82 -3.89 0.35 -20.00
C GLU A 82 -5.19 1.13 -19.75
N HIS A 83 -6.33 0.45 -19.75
CA HIS A 83 -7.64 1.05 -19.55
C HIS A 83 -7.94 1.26 -18.06
N PHE A 84 -7.22 2.20 -17.43
CA PHE A 84 -7.52 2.69 -16.08
C PHE A 84 -7.58 4.21 -16.02
N GLU A 85 -8.25 4.73 -14.99
CA GLU A 85 -8.30 6.17 -14.70
C GLU A 85 -7.12 6.56 -13.80
N ILE A 86 -6.26 7.46 -14.28
CA ILE A 86 -5.01 7.82 -13.61
C ILE A 86 -5.25 8.47 -12.25
N ILE A 87 -6.22 9.38 -12.15
CA ILE A 87 -6.45 10.17 -10.93
C ILE A 87 -6.96 9.28 -9.78
N PRO A 88 -7.97 8.41 -9.97
CA PRO A 88 -8.34 7.43 -8.95
C PRO A 88 -7.19 6.52 -8.54
N THR A 89 -6.36 6.05 -9.48
CA THR A 89 -5.18 5.26 -9.13
C THR A 89 -4.19 6.05 -8.28
N ALA A 90 -3.95 7.32 -8.61
CA ALA A 90 -3.09 8.20 -7.83
C ALA A 90 -3.64 8.48 -6.42
N GLU A 91 -4.95 8.66 -6.29
CA GLU A 91 -5.61 8.81 -4.99
C GLU A 91 -5.36 7.58 -4.11
N LEU A 92 -5.52 6.37 -4.66
CA LEU A 92 -5.21 5.12 -3.96
C LEU A 92 -3.74 5.02 -3.57
N MET A 93 -2.82 5.45 -4.43
CA MET A 93 -1.38 5.52 -4.10
C MET A 93 -1.11 6.52 -2.97
N ALA A 94 -1.76 7.68 -2.97
CA ALA A 94 -1.64 8.67 -1.91
C ALA A 94 -2.19 8.16 -0.56
N LYS A 95 -3.32 7.42 -0.59
CA LYS A 95 -3.84 6.73 0.61
C LYS A 95 -2.88 5.65 1.11
N ALA A 96 -2.29 4.85 0.22
CA ALA A 96 -1.27 3.86 0.59
C ALA A 96 -0.04 4.52 1.26
N LEU A 97 0.41 5.67 0.73
CA LEU A 97 1.47 6.46 1.33
C LEU A 97 1.10 6.97 2.73
N ALA A 98 -0.13 7.43 2.92
CA ALA A 98 -0.64 7.85 4.23
C ALA A 98 -0.64 6.68 5.25
N GLU A 99 -1.03 5.48 4.84
CA GLU A 99 -0.96 4.26 5.66
C GLU A 99 0.48 3.90 6.08
N ALA A 100 1.45 4.14 5.20
CA ALA A 100 2.88 4.02 5.49
C ALA A 100 3.47 5.23 6.24
N LYS A 101 2.62 6.13 6.75
CA LYS A 101 2.99 7.33 7.52
C LYS A 101 3.83 8.33 6.73
N PHE A 102 3.75 8.36 5.40
CA PHE A 102 4.16 9.55 4.65
C PHE A 102 3.12 10.63 4.91
N ARG A 103 3.56 11.78 5.43
CA ARG A 103 2.64 12.82 5.92
C ARG A 103 2.65 14.06 5.04
N ASN A 104 3.75 14.29 4.33
CA ASN A 104 3.95 15.48 3.51
C ASN A 104 3.98 15.06 2.04
N MET A 105 3.06 15.58 1.22
CA MET A 105 3.06 15.47 -0.23
C MET A 105 3.84 16.66 -0.79
N MET A 106 5.07 16.43 -1.24
CA MET A 106 5.93 17.51 -1.74
C MET A 106 5.44 18.07 -3.09
N LYS A 107 4.97 17.18 -3.98
CA LYS A 107 4.65 17.53 -5.36
C LYS A 107 3.67 16.51 -5.96
N ILE A 108 2.71 17.02 -6.74
CA ILE A 108 1.89 16.24 -7.66
C ILE A 108 1.99 16.86 -9.04
N SER A 109 2.21 16.05 -10.07
CA SER A 109 2.29 16.53 -11.46
C SER A 109 1.57 15.59 -12.42
N ILE A 110 0.79 16.15 -13.34
CA ILE A 110 0.08 15.42 -14.39
C ILE A 110 0.66 15.86 -15.72
N ASP A 111 1.11 14.89 -16.53
CA ASP A 111 1.73 15.11 -17.85
C ASP A 111 2.84 16.20 -17.81
N GLY A 112 3.63 16.21 -16.73
CA GLY A 112 4.70 17.18 -16.48
C GLY A 112 4.25 18.54 -15.92
N LYS A 113 2.96 18.85 -15.90
CA LYS A 113 2.41 20.06 -15.28
C LYS A 113 2.21 19.86 -13.79
N VAL A 114 2.81 20.75 -12.98
CA VAL A 114 2.65 20.72 -11.53
C VAL A 114 1.26 21.24 -11.15
N ILE A 115 0.45 20.37 -10.53
CA ILE A 115 -0.89 20.73 -10.03
C ILE A 115 -0.89 21.02 -8.54
N TYR A 116 0.12 20.50 -7.83
CA TYR A 116 0.35 20.77 -6.42
C TYR A 116 1.85 20.77 -6.15
N GLY A 117 2.32 21.74 -5.37
CA GLY A 117 3.72 21.81 -4.98
C GLY A 117 3.90 22.73 -3.78
N HIS A 118 4.00 22.13 -2.59
CA HIS A 118 4.21 22.84 -1.34
C HIS A 118 5.10 22.02 -0.39
N PRO A 119 6.38 21.79 -0.74
CA PRO A 119 7.30 21.02 0.11
C PRO A 119 7.44 21.59 1.53
N GLU A 120 7.16 22.87 1.72
CA GLU A 120 7.15 23.60 2.98
C GLU A 120 5.93 23.33 3.87
N LYS A 121 4.80 22.89 3.31
CA LYS A 121 3.57 22.59 4.07
C LYS A 121 3.67 21.17 4.63
N GLY A 122 4.15 21.03 5.85
CA GLY A 122 4.12 19.73 6.53
C GLY A 122 2.69 19.20 6.74
N HIS A 123 2.52 17.87 6.71
CA HIS A 123 1.28 17.16 7.08
C HIS A 123 0.05 17.44 6.19
N ASP A 124 0.25 17.59 4.89
CA ASP A 124 -0.78 17.94 3.91
C ASP A 124 -1.33 16.75 3.11
N ILE A 125 -0.85 15.52 3.33
CA ILE A 125 -1.23 14.37 2.49
C ILE A 125 -2.76 14.17 2.40
N ARG A 126 -3.49 14.41 3.50
CA ARG A 126 -4.96 14.36 3.52
C ARG A 126 -5.60 15.38 2.58
N LYS A 127 -5.12 16.63 2.61
CA LYS A 127 -5.59 17.70 1.72
C LYS A 127 -5.30 17.35 0.26
N THR A 128 -4.16 16.72 -0.02
CA THR A 128 -3.83 16.29 -1.38
C THR A 128 -4.67 15.10 -1.86
N ILE A 129 -5.11 14.21 -0.95
CA ILE A 129 -6.07 13.15 -1.27
C ILE A 129 -7.43 13.76 -1.63
N GLU A 130 -7.91 14.75 -0.86
CA GLU A 130 -9.15 15.49 -1.17
C GLU A 130 -9.05 16.21 -2.52
N LEU A 131 -7.92 16.86 -2.79
CA LEU A 131 -7.66 17.50 -4.08
C LEU A 131 -7.72 16.51 -5.25
N LEU A 132 -7.13 15.31 -5.09
CA LEU A 132 -7.19 14.26 -6.12
C LEU A 132 -8.62 13.74 -6.31
N ALA A 133 -9.37 13.54 -5.23
CA ALA A 133 -10.76 13.11 -5.29
C ALA A 133 -11.63 14.15 -6.03
N ASP A 134 -11.49 15.44 -5.71
CA ASP A 134 -12.18 16.54 -6.40
C ASP A 134 -11.84 16.59 -7.89
N MET A 135 -10.59 16.32 -8.24
CA MET A 135 -10.15 16.27 -9.64
C MET A 135 -10.70 15.07 -10.39
N ALA A 136 -10.79 13.91 -9.74
CA ALA A 136 -11.35 12.69 -10.36
C ALA A 136 -12.80 12.91 -10.85
N HIS A 137 -13.56 13.77 -10.15
CA HIS A 137 -14.91 14.15 -10.56
C HIS A 137 -14.95 15.15 -11.72
N LYS A 138 -13.89 15.95 -11.92
CA LYS A 138 -13.87 17.08 -12.87
C LYS A 138 -13.14 16.76 -14.17
N THR A 139 -12.20 15.83 -14.17
CA THR A 139 -11.36 15.52 -15.34
C THR A 139 -10.87 14.07 -15.25
N LYS A 140 -11.05 13.32 -16.35
CA LYS A 140 -10.50 11.96 -16.49
C LYS A 140 -9.23 11.91 -17.35
N GLU A 141 -8.72 13.08 -17.70
CA GLU A 141 -7.61 13.23 -18.65
C GLU A 141 -6.25 13.26 -17.93
N GLY A 142 -5.30 12.60 -18.55
CA GLY A 142 -3.93 12.45 -18.08
C GLY A 142 -3.33 11.17 -18.65
N LYS A 143 -2.06 11.19 -19.05
CA LYS A 143 -1.32 9.99 -19.49
C LYS A 143 -0.32 9.53 -18.45
N VAL A 144 0.18 10.46 -17.65
CA VAL A 144 1.18 10.23 -16.61
C VAL A 144 0.86 11.09 -15.39
N ILE A 145 0.99 10.52 -14.20
CA ILE A 145 0.98 11.28 -12.95
C ILE A 145 2.17 10.89 -12.07
N GLU A 146 2.75 11.90 -11.43
CA GLU A 146 3.85 11.78 -10.50
C GLU A 146 3.40 12.25 -9.12
N LEU A 147 3.65 11.43 -8.09
CA LEU A 147 3.44 11.75 -6.69
C LEU A 147 4.76 11.68 -5.96
N LYS A 148 5.14 12.76 -5.30
CA LYS A 148 6.34 12.79 -4.46
C LYS A 148 5.96 13.10 -3.04
N ALA A 149 6.17 12.15 -2.14
CA ALA A 149 5.84 12.29 -0.73
C ALA A 149 7.06 12.08 0.17
N MET A 150 7.02 12.69 1.34
CA MET A 150 8.07 12.66 2.34
C MET A 150 7.52 12.19 3.68
N LYS A 151 8.31 11.35 4.33
CA LYS A 151 8.13 10.97 5.71
C LYS A 151 9.22 11.61 6.54
N ASP A 152 8.81 12.52 7.42
CA ASP A 152 9.68 13.19 8.37
C ASP A 152 9.92 12.31 9.61
N GLY A 153 10.97 12.62 10.38
CA GLY A 153 11.36 11.93 11.62
C GLY A 153 12.82 11.47 11.61
N LYS A 154 13.19 10.60 12.57
CA LYS A 154 14.56 10.08 12.71
C LYS A 154 15.08 9.40 11.44
N GLU A 155 14.20 8.72 10.72
CA GLU A 155 14.50 8.02 9.48
C GLU A 155 13.70 8.70 8.36
N ARG A 156 14.29 9.76 7.79
CA ARG A 156 13.70 10.52 6.69
C ARG A 156 13.69 9.66 5.42
N SER A 157 12.55 9.61 4.76
CA SER A 157 12.40 8.92 3.47
C SER A 157 11.55 9.72 2.50
N ILE A 158 11.84 9.55 1.21
CA ILE A 158 11.13 10.20 0.11
C ILE A 158 10.63 9.12 -0.82
N ALA A 159 9.31 9.04 -1.00
CA ALA A 159 8.67 8.20 -1.98
C ALA A 159 8.41 9.01 -3.26
N ASP A 160 8.73 8.42 -4.40
CA ASP A 160 8.50 8.93 -5.74
C ASP A 160 7.72 7.85 -6.49
N ILE A 161 6.47 8.14 -6.84
CA ILE A 161 5.55 7.22 -7.51
C ILE A 161 5.19 7.81 -8.85
N LEU A 162 5.42 7.05 -9.90
CA LEU A 162 5.14 7.41 -11.28
C LEU A 162 4.14 6.41 -11.85
N VAL A 163 2.93 6.87 -12.16
CA VAL A 163 1.87 6.05 -12.77
C VAL A 163 1.70 6.48 -14.22
N LYS A 164 1.78 5.52 -15.15
CA LYS A 164 1.73 5.72 -16.60
C LYS A 164 0.60 4.89 -17.17
N LYS A 165 -0.35 5.55 -17.83
CA LYS A 165 -1.39 4.87 -18.62
C LYS A 165 -0.85 4.31 -19.93
N VAL A 166 0.13 5.00 -20.51
CA VAL A 166 0.80 4.58 -21.74
C VAL A 166 2.27 4.31 -21.47
N HIS A 167 2.72 3.10 -21.72
CA HIS A 167 4.12 2.71 -21.55
C HIS A 167 4.56 1.66 -22.56
N PRO A 168 5.88 1.50 -22.81
CA PRO A 168 6.39 0.39 -23.60
C PRO A 168 6.00 -0.96 -22.98
N LYS A 169 5.77 -1.97 -23.81
CA LYS A 169 5.42 -3.36 -23.39
C LYS A 169 6.40 -3.98 -22.40
N ARG A 170 7.68 -3.58 -22.45
CA ARG A 170 8.74 -4.04 -21.53
C ARG A 170 8.84 -3.25 -20.23
N LYS A 171 8.02 -2.21 -20.05
CA LYS A 171 7.94 -1.40 -18.83
C LYS A 171 6.61 -1.65 -18.14
N HIS A 172 6.51 -1.19 -16.90
CA HIS A 172 5.34 -1.36 -16.05
C HIS A 172 4.53 -0.07 -15.95
N ALA A 173 3.27 -0.23 -15.58
CA ALA A 173 2.33 0.88 -15.42
C ALA A 173 2.69 1.78 -14.25
N VAL A 174 3.25 1.22 -13.17
CA VAL A 174 3.61 1.97 -11.96
C VAL A 174 5.06 1.72 -11.61
N ASP A 175 5.82 2.78 -11.40
CA ASP A 175 7.17 2.75 -10.83
C ASP A 175 7.15 3.43 -9.46
N ILE A 176 7.68 2.78 -8.43
CA ILE A 176 7.76 3.29 -7.06
C ILE A 176 9.21 3.27 -6.62
N LYS A 177 9.70 4.41 -6.14
CA LYS A 177 11.04 4.56 -5.57
C LYS A 177 10.96 5.19 -4.19
N ILE A 178 11.42 4.49 -3.18
CA ILE A 178 11.52 5.00 -1.80
C ILE A 178 12.99 5.19 -1.46
N LYS A 179 13.46 6.43 -1.53
CA LYS A 179 14.82 6.83 -1.14
C LYS A 179 14.89 6.99 0.38
N GLY A 180 15.96 6.49 0.99
CA GLY A 180 16.16 6.52 2.44
C GLY A 180 15.78 5.21 3.12
N ARG A 181 15.27 5.28 4.36
CA ARG A 181 14.96 4.09 5.18
C ARG A 181 13.50 4.07 5.58
N ILE A 182 12.87 2.91 5.47
CA ILE A 182 11.49 2.68 5.91
C ILE A 182 11.43 1.43 6.79
N GLU A 183 10.63 1.49 7.86
CA GLU A 183 10.35 0.32 8.69
C GLU A 183 9.64 -0.73 7.82
N GLU A 184 10.09 -1.99 7.89
CA GLU A 184 9.56 -3.09 7.07
C GLU A 184 8.03 -3.24 7.26
N GLU A 185 7.54 -3.09 8.49
CA GLU A 185 6.11 -3.11 8.78
C GLU A 185 5.31 -2.01 8.05
N LEU A 186 5.86 -0.80 7.93
CA LEU A 186 5.21 0.30 7.22
C LEU A 186 5.21 0.06 5.72
N PHE A 187 6.30 -0.48 5.19
CA PHE A 187 6.38 -0.87 3.79
C PHE A 187 5.37 -1.98 3.45
N HIS A 188 5.22 -2.98 4.32
CA HIS A 188 4.19 -4.01 4.15
C HIS A 188 2.78 -3.44 4.23
N LYS A 189 2.51 -2.45 5.09
CA LYS A 189 1.21 -1.75 5.09
C LYS A 189 0.93 -1.06 3.76
N PHE A 190 1.91 -0.37 3.20
CA PHE A 190 1.81 0.24 1.87
C PHE A 190 1.45 -0.80 0.80
N LEU A 191 2.23 -1.89 0.69
CA LEU A 191 1.98 -2.94 -0.31
C LEU A 191 0.63 -3.63 -0.11
N ASN A 192 0.27 -3.94 1.13
CA ASN A 192 -0.99 -4.60 1.44
C ASN A 192 -2.19 -3.72 1.13
N TYR A 193 -2.08 -2.40 1.34
CA TYR A 193 -3.11 -1.46 0.93
C TYR A 193 -3.30 -1.50 -0.59
N LEU A 194 -2.21 -1.41 -1.35
CA LEU A 194 -2.29 -1.47 -2.82
C LEU A 194 -2.89 -2.79 -3.30
N LYS A 195 -2.48 -3.94 -2.73
CA LYS A 195 -3.02 -5.26 -3.12
C LYS A 195 -4.51 -5.42 -2.82
N ARG A 196 -5.04 -4.72 -1.81
CA ARG A 196 -6.47 -4.78 -1.44
C ARG A 196 -7.34 -3.88 -2.31
N HIS A 197 -6.79 -2.78 -2.81
CA HIS A 197 -7.55 -1.74 -3.51
C HIS A 197 -7.24 -1.65 -5.00
N LEU A 198 -6.17 -2.28 -5.47
CA LEU A 198 -5.80 -2.41 -6.87
C LEU A 198 -5.54 -3.88 -7.18
N SER A 199 -6.03 -4.34 -8.33
CA SER A 199 -5.68 -5.65 -8.87
C SER A 199 -4.24 -5.61 -9.40
N ILE A 200 -3.24 -5.61 -8.53
CA ILE A 200 -1.82 -5.45 -8.91
C ILE A 200 -1.04 -6.77 -8.90
N GLY A 201 -0.18 -6.94 -9.91
CA GLY A 201 0.96 -7.86 -9.89
C GLY A 201 2.21 -7.11 -9.44
N VAL A 202 2.91 -7.62 -8.41
CA VAL A 202 4.16 -7.01 -7.90
C VAL A 202 5.35 -7.66 -8.61
N VAL A 203 6.23 -6.84 -9.20
CA VAL A 203 7.52 -7.30 -9.76
C VAL A 203 8.64 -6.61 -8.96
N GLU A 204 9.35 -7.37 -8.14
CA GLU A 204 10.57 -6.91 -7.46
C GLU A 204 11.74 -6.92 -8.45
N LYS A 205 12.57 -5.87 -8.41
CA LYS A 205 13.78 -5.74 -9.24
C LYS A 205 15.04 -5.93 -8.42
#